data_AF-A0A7K4ZLY5-F1
#
_entry.id   AF-A0A7K4ZLY5-F1
#
_cell.length_a   1.000
_cell.length_b   1.000
_cell.length_c   1.000
_cell.angle_alpha   90.00
_cell.angle_beta   90.00
_cell.angle_gamma   90.00
#
_symmetry.space_group_name_H-M   'P 1'
#
loop_
_entity.id
_entity.type
_entity.pdbx_description
1 polymer ?
#
loop_
_entity_poly.entity_id
_entity_poly.type
_entity_poly.pdbx_seq_one_letter_code
_entity_poly.pdbx_strand_id
1 'polypeptide(L)'
;LCSSLAGGTWVRSFLSWARPERWLACGSLFPLSCIHTSTALQKLGKWEKKNWIVYPPQLPGEPRRPAEIYHCRREIKYSKDKMWYLAKLIKGMSIDQALAQLEFNDKKGAKVIKEVLLEAQEIAVRNHNVEFKSNLHIAESHTGRGHYVKRIRYHGKGMFGIMKISRCHYFVKLVEGPPPPPEPPRTGFDQAKEYVEHLRSRTLVNTL
;
A
#
# COMPACT_ATOMS: atom_id res chain seq x y z
N LEU A 1 -10.60 -8.41 -67.60
CA LEU A 1 -11.78 -8.21 -68.47
C LEU A 1 -12.95 -7.85 -67.58
N CYS A 2 -13.44 -6.61 -67.74
CA CYS A 2 -14.77 -6.05 -67.46
C CYS A 2 -15.54 -6.43 -66.17
N SER A 3 -16.39 -5.62 -65.56
CA SER A 3 -16.78 -4.20 -65.57
C SER A 3 -18.08 -4.18 -64.73
N SER A 4 -18.52 -2.97 -64.33
CA SER A 4 -19.91 -2.59 -64.00
C SER A 4 -20.35 -2.81 -62.54
N LEU A 5 -20.45 -1.76 -61.70
CA LEU A 5 -21.49 -0.71 -61.65
C LEU A 5 -22.90 -1.24 -61.33
N ALA A 6 -23.46 -0.82 -60.20
CA ALA A 6 -24.63 0.05 -60.16
C ALA A 6 -24.96 0.45 -58.70
N GLY A 7 -25.08 1.76 -58.48
CA GLY A 7 -25.66 2.33 -57.26
C GLY A 7 -27.19 2.44 -57.35
N GLY A 8 -27.82 2.71 -56.21
CA GLY A 8 -29.23 3.04 -56.11
C GLY A 8 -29.51 3.79 -54.81
N THR A 9 -29.66 5.10 -54.92
CA THR A 9 -30.16 6.01 -53.88
C THR A 9 -31.68 5.96 -53.83
N TRP A 10 -32.26 5.99 -52.63
CA TRP A 10 -33.67 6.36 -52.42
C TRP A 10 -33.78 7.43 -51.34
N VAL A 11 -34.62 8.41 -51.62
CA VAL A 11 -34.78 9.69 -50.93
C VAL A 11 -36.26 9.88 -50.57
N ARG A 12 -36.51 10.55 -49.43
CA ARG A 12 -37.75 11.26 -48.99
C ARG A 12 -38.99 10.43 -48.65
N SER A 13 -39.55 10.65 -47.45
CA SER A 13 -40.61 11.64 -47.16
C SER A 13 -41.10 11.46 -45.71
N PHE A 14 -41.15 12.52 -44.89
CA PHE A 14 -42.38 13.23 -44.49
C PHE A 14 -43.57 12.33 -44.07
N LEU A 15 -43.93 12.34 -42.78
CA LEU A 15 -45.17 12.99 -42.31
C LEU A 15 -45.25 13.00 -40.78
N SER A 16 -45.65 14.15 -40.26
CA SER A 16 -46.07 14.47 -38.90
C SER A 16 -47.36 13.77 -38.51
N TRP A 17 -47.48 13.32 -37.26
CA TRP A 17 -48.75 13.32 -36.53
C TRP A 17 -48.55 13.73 -35.07
N ALA A 18 -49.20 14.85 -34.74
CA ALA A 18 -49.46 15.28 -33.39
C ALA A 18 -50.68 14.51 -32.84
N ARG A 19 -50.60 14.06 -31.59
CA ARG A 19 -51.75 13.84 -30.71
C ARG A 19 -51.41 14.30 -29.30
N PRO A 20 -52.19 15.21 -28.70
CA PRO A 20 -52.07 15.59 -27.30
C PRO A 20 -53.08 14.78 -26.49
N GLU A 21 -52.65 14.02 -25.49
CA GLU A 21 -53.54 13.66 -24.40
C GLU A 21 -52.85 13.72 -23.04
N ARG A 22 -53.55 14.45 -22.20
CA ARG A 22 -53.29 14.89 -20.84
C ARG A 22 -53.69 13.76 -19.91
N TRP A 23 -52.75 13.18 -19.18
CA TRP A 23 -53.05 12.34 -18.02
C TRP A 23 -52.28 12.85 -16.82
N LEU A 24 -53.02 13.50 -15.93
CA LEU A 24 -52.62 13.77 -14.55
C LEU A 24 -52.66 12.44 -13.80
N ALA A 25 -51.51 11.96 -13.35
CA ALA A 25 -51.44 10.92 -12.33
C ALA A 25 -50.70 11.48 -11.12
N CYS A 26 -51.45 11.56 -10.02
CA CYS A 26 -51.02 11.95 -8.69
C CYS A 26 -49.90 11.00 -8.22
N GLY A 27 -48.65 11.48 -8.24
CA GLY A 27 -47.51 10.80 -7.63
C GLY A 27 -47.31 11.29 -6.21
N SER A 28 -47.53 10.42 -5.23
CA SER A 28 -47.14 10.62 -3.84
C SER A 28 -45.64 10.90 -3.75
N LEU A 29 -45.28 12.18 -3.56
CA LEU A 29 -43.92 12.59 -3.22
C LEU A 29 -43.66 12.20 -1.76
N PHE A 30 -43.22 10.96 -1.54
CA PHE A 30 -42.45 10.65 -0.35
C PHE A 30 -41.03 11.19 -0.60
N PRO A 31 -40.55 12.23 0.10
CA PRO A 31 -39.12 12.42 0.22
C PRO A 31 -38.63 11.35 1.20
N LEU A 32 -38.29 10.17 0.68
CA LEU A 32 -37.33 9.32 1.37
C LEU A 32 -36.04 10.14 1.41
N SER A 33 -35.81 10.84 2.52
CA SER A 33 -34.54 11.46 2.81
C SER A 33 -33.54 10.33 2.98
N CYS A 34 -32.90 9.93 1.89
CA CYS A 34 -31.76 9.03 1.88
C CYS A 34 -30.57 9.76 2.49
N ILE A 35 -30.63 10.07 3.78
CA ILE A 35 -29.47 10.49 4.56
C ILE A 35 -28.55 9.27 4.55
N HIS A 36 -27.62 9.26 3.60
CA HIS A 36 -26.55 8.27 3.54
C HIS A 36 -25.62 8.55 4.73
N THR A 37 -25.88 7.93 5.87
CA THR A 37 -25.04 7.99 7.08
C THR A 37 -23.76 7.17 6.96
N SER A 38 -23.47 6.56 5.81
CA SER A 38 -22.37 5.60 5.65
C SER A 38 -21.04 6.18 5.14
N THR A 39 -20.96 7.47 4.80
CA THR A 39 -19.78 8.06 4.13
C THR A 39 -18.85 8.88 5.03
N ALA A 40 -19.01 8.84 6.35
CA ALA A 40 -18.09 9.50 7.29
C ALA A 40 -17.05 8.55 7.93
N LEU A 41 -17.13 7.24 7.69
CA LEU A 41 -16.21 6.23 8.24
C LEU A 41 -15.13 5.81 7.21
N GLN A 42 -14.48 6.79 6.57
CA GLN A 42 -13.38 6.52 5.63
C GLN A 42 -12.13 7.34 5.96
N LYS A 43 -11.43 7.05 7.07
CA LYS A 43 -10.08 7.62 7.29
C LYS A 43 -9.05 6.70 7.97
N LEU A 44 -9.42 5.53 8.47
CA LEU A 44 -8.44 4.55 8.94
C LEU A 44 -8.15 3.57 7.81
N GLY A 45 -6.91 3.58 7.32
CA GLY A 45 -6.51 2.62 6.32
C GLY A 45 -6.35 1.23 6.92
N LYS A 46 -6.11 0.26 6.02
CA LYS A 46 -5.95 -1.15 6.41
C LYS A 46 -4.78 -1.39 7.37
N TRP A 47 -3.82 -0.46 7.46
CA TRP A 47 -2.62 -0.61 8.28
C TRP A 47 -2.92 -0.41 9.76
N GLU A 48 -3.60 0.68 10.10
CA GLU A 48 -3.97 1.03 11.48
C GLU A 48 -4.94 0.00 12.08
N LYS A 49 -5.84 -0.54 11.24
CA LYS A 49 -6.79 -1.60 11.64
C LYS A 49 -6.11 -2.88 12.10
N LYS A 50 -4.85 -3.14 11.71
CA LYS A 50 -4.14 -4.34 12.16
C LYS A 50 -3.86 -4.34 13.66
N ASN A 51 -3.75 -3.17 14.29
CA ASN A 51 -3.57 -3.08 15.74
C ASN A 51 -4.81 -3.49 16.54
N TRP A 52 -5.99 -3.52 15.91
CA TRP A 52 -7.24 -3.91 16.55
C TRP A 52 -7.52 -5.41 16.46
N ILE A 53 -6.59 -6.19 15.89
CA ILE A 53 -6.71 -7.64 15.83
C ILE A 53 -6.44 -8.19 17.23
N VAL A 54 -7.45 -8.85 17.81
CA VAL A 54 -7.34 -9.53 19.10
C VAL A 54 -7.21 -11.02 18.83
N TYR A 55 -6.14 -11.62 19.35
CA TYR A 55 -5.90 -13.06 19.23
C TYR A 55 -6.58 -13.82 20.38
N PRO A 56 -6.93 -15.12 20.17
CA PRO A 56 -7.37 -15.97 21.27
C PRO A 56 -6.27 -16.15 22.33
N PRO A 57 -6.65 -16.46 23.58
CA PRO A 57 -5.71 -16.71 24.67
C PRO A 57 -4.82 -17.92 24.34
N GLN A 58 -3.56 -17.87 24.77
CA GLN A 58 -2.60 -18.96 24.56
C GLN A 58 -2.81 -20.09 25.57
N LEU A 59 -2.58 -21.33 25.12
CA LEU A 59 -2.60 -22.50 26.00
C LEU A 59 -1.27 -22.64 26.77
N PRO A 60 -1.28 -23.26 27.96
CA PRO A 60 -0.04 -23.56 28.67
C PRO A 60 0.82 -24.54 27.85
N GLY A 61 2.05 -24.16 27.54
CA GLY A 61 3.01 -24.94 26.73
C GLY A 61 3.21 -24.43 25.30
N GLU A 62 2.36 -23.53 24.81
CA GLU A 62 2.63 -22.82 23.55
C GLU A 62 3.79 -21.83 23.70
N PRO A 63 4.59 -21.60 22.64
CA PRO A 63 5.61 -20.57 22.67
C PRO A 63 4.99 -19.19 22.82
N ARG A 64 5.72 -18.28 23.49
CA ARG A 64 5.31 -16.87 23.62
C ARG A 64 5.19 -16.25 22.23
N ARG A 65 3.99 -15.76 21.90
CA ARG A 65 3.74 -15.03 20.66
C ARG A 65 4.37 -13.64 20.75
N PRO A 66 5.23 -13.20 19.83
CA PRO A 66 5.78 -11.84 19.87
C PRO A 66 4.69 -10.80 19.61
N ALA A 67 4.74 -9.64 20.29
CA ALA A 67 3.85 -8.54 20.00
C ALA A 67 4.17 -7.92 18.62
N GLU A 68 3.13 -7.68 17.82
CA GLU A 68 3.23 -6.97 16.54
C GLU A 68 2.61 -5.59 16.67
N ILE A 69 3.35 -4.55 16.25
CA ILE A 69 2.90 -3.17 16.33
C ILE A 69 2.96 -2.55 14.93
N TYR A 70 1.82 -2.06 14.45
CA TYR A 70 1.71 -1.38 13.17
C TYR A 70 1.56 0.11 13.37
N HIS A 71 2.44 0.92 12.78
CA HIS A 71 2.29 2.37 12.78
C HIS A 71 2.55 2.94 11.41
N CYS A 72 1.92 4.07 11.09
CA CYS A 72 2.16 4.75 9.83
C CYS A 72 1.87 6.25 9.90
N ARG A 73 2.51 6.99 8.99
CA ARG A 73 2.27 8.41 8.81
C ARG A 73 1.86 8.70 7.37
N ARG A 74 0.73 9.41 7.23
CA ARG A 74 0.11 9.71 5.95
C ARG A 74 0.48 11.12 5.48
N GLU A 75 0.27 11.33 4.18
CA GLU A 75 0.43 12.61 3.46
C GLU A 75 1.76 13.36 3.66
N ILE A 76 2.86 12.64 3.75
CA ILE A 76 4.19 13.23 3.89
C ILE A 76 4.58 13.93 2.59
N LYS A 77 4.98 15.20 2.68
CA LYS A 77 5.49 15.96 1.53
C LYS A 77 6.93 15.53 1.20
N TYR A 78 7.05 14.38 0.53
CA TYR A 78 8.30 13.79 0.08
C TYR A 78 8.09 12.82 -1.10
N SER A 79 9.19 12.39 -1.73
CA SER A 79 9.13 11.37 -2.79
C SER A 79 9.08 9.96 -2.18
N LYS A 80 8.24 9.09 -2.74
CA LYS A 80 8.12 7.69 -2.32
C LYS A 80 9.45 6.95 -2.47
N ASP A 81 10.16 7.14 -3.59
CA ASP A 81 11.36 6.36 -3.93
C ASP A 81 12.53 6.76 -3.03
N LYS A 82 12.70 8.06 -2.77
CA LYS A 82 13.70 8.56 -1.81
C LYS A 82 13.42 8.05 -0.40
N MET A 83 12.14 7.95 -0.02
CA MET A 83 11.74 7.38 1.26
C MET A 83 11.99 5.87 1.30
N TRP A 84 11.83 5.16 0.18
CA TRP A 84 12.03 3.72 0.10
C TRP A 84 13.48 3.33 0.41
N TYR A 85 14.46 4.10 -0.07
CA TYR A 85 15.86 3.86 0.30
C TYR A 85 16.11 3.94 1.81
N LEU A 86 15.48 4.91 2.49
CA LEU A 86 15.56 5.02 3.94
C LEU A 86 14.85 3.86 4.64
N ALA A 87 13.66 3.49 4.17
CA ALA A 87 12.92 2.36 4.71
C ALA A 87 13.71 1.05 4.56
N LYS A 88 14.33 0.82 3.40
CA LYS A 88 15.15 -0.36 3.13
C LYS A 88 16.42 -0.38 3.98
N LEU A 89 17.03 0.77 4.25
CA LEU A 89 18.20 0.90 5.11
C LEU A 89 17.93 0.39 6.53
N ILE A 90 16.81 0.77 7.13
CA ILE A 90 16.46 0.39 8.52
C ILE A 90 15.76 -0.97 8.63
N LYS A 91 15.44 -1.63 7.51
CA LYS A 91 14.71 -2.89 7.52
C LYS A 91 15.59 -4.00 8.13
N GLY A 92 15.10 -4.67 9.16
CA GLY A 92 15.82 -5.75 9.85
C GLY A 92 16.81 -5.28 10.93
N MET A 93 16.95 -3.96 11.15
CA MET A 93 17.74 -3.43 12.27
C MET A 93 16.95 -3.48 13.58
N SER A 94 17.67 -3.47 14.71
CA SER A 94 17.07 -3.13 16.00
C SER A 94 16.62 -1.67 16.01
N ILE A 95 15.68 -1.35 16.88
CA ILE A 95 15.11 0.00 16.91
C ILE A 95 16.13 1.07 17.30
N ASP A 96 17.01 0.76 18.26
CA ASP A 96 18.04 1.69 18.74
C ASP A 96 19.09 1.96 17.66
N GLN A 97 19.50 0.90 16.94
CA GLN A 97 20.40 1.03 15.80
C GLN A 97 19.77 1.90 14.70
N ALA A 98 18.49 1.68 14.39
CA ALA A 98 17.78 2.47 13.39
C ALA A 98 17.67 3.95 13.79
N LEU A 99 17.37 4.25 15.06
CA LEU A 99 17.31 5.62 15.57
C LEU A 99 18.67 6.32 15.47
N ALA A 100 19.76 5.64 15.84
CA ALA A 100 21.11 6.16 15.71
C ALA A 100 21.49 6.46 14.25
N GLN A 101 21.15 5.55 13.32
CA GLN A 101 21.42 5.77 11.88
C GLN A 101 20.60 6.93 11.29
N LEU A 102 19.35 7.10 11.74
CA LEU A 102 18.47 8.17 11.26
C LEU A 102 18.82 9.54 11.84
N GLU A 103 19.43 9.58 13.02
CA GLU A 103 19.87 10.82 13.67
C GLU A 103 20.95 11.55 12.88
N PHE A 104 21.92 10.81 12.34
CA PHE A 104 23.03 11.38 11.55
C PHE A 104 22.76 11.42 10.04
N ASN A 105 21.53 11.12 9.60
CA ASN A 105 21.18 11.13 8.18
C ASN A 105 20.61 12.51 7.77
N ASP A 106 21.31 13.22 6.89
CA ASP A 106 20.94 14.57 6.44
C ASP A 106 19.63 14.65 5.66
N LYS A 107 19.06 13.51 5.24
CA LYS A 107 17.85 13.50 4.43
C LYS A 107 16.65 13.97 5.27
N LYS A 108 15.84 14.87 4.70
CA LYS A 108 14.55 15.29 5.27
C LYS A 108 13.66 14.12 5.72
N GLY A 109 13.66 13.02 4.95
CA GLY A 109 12.86 11.83 5.27
C GLY A 109 13.31 11.13 6.56
N ALA A 110 14.58 11.25 6.95
CA ALA A 110 15.12 10.59 8.13
C ALA A 110 14.50 11.15 9.42
N LYS A 111 14.36 12.48 9.50
CA LYS A 111 13.68 13.16 10.62
C LYS A 111 12.24 12.66 10.79
N VAL A 112 11.50 12.55 9.68
CA VAL A 112 10.11 12.06 9.70
C VAL A 112 10.04 10.60 10.15
N ILE A 113 10.95 9.74 9.69
CA ILE A 113 10.97 8.33 10.11
C ILE A 113 11.36 8.20 11.59
N LYS A 114 12.33 8.98 12.08
CA LYS A 114 12.74 9.01 13.49
C LYS A 114 11.53 9.32 14.39
N GLU A 115 10.76 10.35 14.06
CA GLU A 115 9.51 10.70 14.76
C GLU A 115 8.52 9.53 14.76
N VAL A 116 8.29 8.88 13.61
CA VAL A 116 7.37 7.73 13.51
C VAL A 116 7.84 6.54 14.34
N LEU A 117 9.15 6.26 14.40
CA LEU A 117 9.68 5.16 15.22
C LEU A 117 9.52 5.44 16.71
N LEU A 118 9.76 6.68 17.16
CA LEU A 118 9.55 7.08 18.55
C LEU A 118 8.08 6.98 18.95
N GLU A 119 7.16 7.48 18.12
CA GLU A 119 5.71 7.32 18.33
C GLU A 119 5.31 5.85 18.40
N ALA A 120 5.86 5.00 17.53
CA ALA A 120 5.58 3.57 17.52
C ALA A 120 6.09 2.86 18.78
N GLN A 121 7.27 3.25 19.30
CA GLN A 121 7.78 2.76 20.60
C GLN A 121 6.83 3.12 21.74
N GLU A 122 6.36 4.37 21.78
CA GLU A 122 5.43 4.80 22.82
C GLU A 122 4.11 4.06 22.76
N ILE A 123 3.58 3.82 21.56
CA ILE A 123 2.36 3.03 21.35
C ILE A 123 2.57 1.57 21.78
N ALA A 124 3.75 0.99 21.48
CA ALA A 124 4.08 -0.37 21.87
C ALA A 124 4.05 -0.55 23.40
N VAL A 125 4.67 0.37 24.14
CA VAL A 125 4.71 0.33 25.61
C VAL A 125 3.34 0.63 26.22
N ARG A 126 2.67 1.68 25.75
CA ARG A 126 1.41 2.15 26.36
C ARG A 126 0.21 1.25 26.04
N ASN A 127 0.09 0.76 24.81
CA ASN A 127 -1.13 0.09 24.33
C ASN A 127 -0.95 -1.41 24.11
N HIS A 128 0.24 -1.86 23.69
CA HIS A 128 0.50 -3.26 23.33
C HIS A 128 1.23 -4.05 24.43
N ASN A 129 1.35 -3.50 25.64
CA ASN A 129 1.94 -4.13 26.82
C ASN A 129 3.36 -4.67 26.60
N VAL A 130 4.19 -3.94 25.84
CA VAL A 130 5.61 -4.26 25.67
C VAL A 130 6.42 -3.65 26.82
N GLU A 131 7.16 -4.47 27.57
CA GLU A 131 7.95 -4.03 28.73
C GLU A 131 9.22 -3.26 28.30
N PHE A 132 10.00 -3.82 27.39
CA PHE A 132 11.29 -3.27 26.98
C PHE A 132 11.21 -2.53 25.66
N LYS A 133 11.51 -1.23 25.67
CA LYS A 133 11.57 -0.37 24.47
C LYS A 133 12.64 -0.82 23.46
N SER A 134 13.76 -1.32 23.97
CA SER A 134 14.91 -1.76 23.17
C SER A 134 14.71 -3.13 22.53
N ASN A 135 13.85 -3.98 23.10
CA ASN A 135 13.57 -5.33 22.59
C ASN A 135 12.55 -5.32 21.44
N LEU A 136 12.75 -4.38 20.50
CA LEU A 136 11.94 -4.20 19.32
C LEU A 136 12.86 -4.15 18.09
N HIS A 137 12.46 -4.83 17.04
CA HIS A 137 13.13 -4.74 15.74
C HIS A 137 12.14 -4.42 14.62
N ILE A 138 12.67 -3.85 13.54
CA ILE A 138 11.88 -3.45 12.38
C ILE A 138 11.73 -4.63 11.44
N ALA A 139 10.59 -5.32 11.50
CA ALA A 139 10.30 -6.46 10.63
C ALA A 139 9.93 -5.99 9.20
N GLU A 140 9.03 -5.00 9.09
CA GLU A 140 8.63 -4.43 7.81
C GLU A 140 8.71 -2.92 7.82
N SER A 141 9.26 -2.37 6.75
CA SER A 141 9.31 -0.94 6.49
C SER A 141 9.08 -0.72 5.00
N HIS A 142 8.04 0.04 4.64
CA HIS A 142 7.73 0.30 3.25
C HIS A 142 7.04 1.65 3.05
N THR A 143 7.00 2.09 1.79
CA THR A 143 6.53 3.42 1.42
C THR A 143 5.39 3.35 0.41
N GLY A 144 4.34 4.11 0.70
CA GLY A 144 3.16 4.25 -0.14
C GLY A 144 3.22 5.50 -0.99
N ARG A 145 2.55 5.43 -2.15
CA ARG A 145 2.25 6.57 -3.00
C ARG A 145 1.05 7.32 -2.39
N GLY A 146 1.19 8.61 -2.12
CA GLY A 146 0.10 9.43 -1.59
C GLY A 146 -0.69 10.15 -2.69
N HIS A 147 -1.62 11.00 -2.29
CA HIS A 147 -2.39 11.85 -3.21
C HIS A 147 -1.49 12.91 -3.86
N TYR A 148 -1.56 13.01 -5.18
CA TYR A 148 -0.81 14.02 -5.94
C TYR A 148 -1.68 15.21 -6.23
N VAL A 149 -1.09 16.38 -6.09
CA VAL A 149 -1.68 17.62 -6.59
C VAL A 149 -1.07 17.93 -7.94
N LYS A 150 -1.91 18.09 -8.97
CA LYS A 150 -1.48 18.50 -10.30
C LYS A 150 -1.33 20.03 -10.35
N ARG A 151 -0.28 20.49 -11.02
CA ARG A 151 0.03 21.89 -11.33
C ARG A 151 0.52 22.00 -12.76
N ILE A 152 0.43 23.18 -13.35
CA ILE A 152 0.91 23.45 -14.70
C ILE A 152 2.34 23.99 -14.60
N ARG A 153 3.25 23.48 -15.43
CA ARG A 153 4.58 24.04 -15.65
C ARG A 153 4.61 24.62 -17.06
N TYR A 154 4.78 25.93 -17.16
CA TYR A 154 4.90 26.60 -18.45
C TYR A 154 6.28 26.34 -19.07
N HIS A 155 6.29 26.13 -20.39
CA HIS A 155 7.48 25.96 -21.21
C HIS A 155 7.46 26.98 -22.36
N GLY A 156 8.56 27.06 -23.12
CA GLY A 156 8.62 27.92 -24.31
C GLY A 156 7.65 27.47 -25.41
N LYS A 157 7.47 28.33 -26.42
CA LYS A 157 6.64 28.05 -27.61
C LYS A 157 5.17 27.67 -27.30
N GLY A 158 4.58 28.26 -26.24
CA GLY A 158 3.19 27.98 -25.86
C GLY A 158 2.94 26.58 -25.29
N MET A 159 4.00 25.81 -25.00
CA MET A 159 3.88 24.45 -24.45
C MET A 159 3.70 24.47 -22.93
N PHE A 160 3.02 23.47 -22.37
CA PHE A 160 2.93 23.27 -20.93
C PHE A 160 3.00 21.79 -20.56
N GLY A 161 3.59 21.52 -19.38
CA GLY A 161 3.67 20.18 -18.79
C GLY A 161 2.85 20.10 -17.50
N ILE A 162 2.35 18.90 -17.17
CA ILE A 162 1.66 18.66 -15.90
C ILE A 162 2.67 18.28 -14.83
N MET A 163 2.98 19.21 -13.93
CA MET A 163 3.78 18.97 -12.74
C MET A 163 2.95 18.26 -11.67
N LYS A 164 3.48 17.17 -11.10
CA LYS A 164 2.83 16.43 -10.02
C LYS A 164 3.56 16.71 -8.71
N ILE A 165 2.90 17.41 -7.79
CA ILE A 165 3.38 17.61 -6.43
C ILE A 165 3.19 16.29 -5.69
N SER A 166 4.29 15.55 -5.53
CA SER A 166 4.29 14.25 -4.86
C SER A 166 4.10 14.36 -3.36
N ARG A 167 3.31 13.43 -2.82
CA ARG A 167 3.22 13.07 -1.41
C ARG A 167 3.38 11.55 -1.28
N CYS A 168 3.83 11.10 -0.13
CA CYS A 168 3.99 9.68 0.18
C CYS A 168 3.43 9.33 1.55
N HIS A 169 3.41 8.04 1.83
CA HIS A 169 3.06 7.46 3.12
C HIS A 169 4.22 6.59 3.57
N TYR A 170 4.46 6.51 4.87
CA TYR A 170 5.47 5.63 5.45
C TYR A 170 4.79 4.69 6.43
N PHE A 171 5.11 3.39 6.31
CA PHE A 171 4.53 2.31 7.10
C PHE A 171 5.66 1.52 7.77
N VAL A 172 5.46 1.20 9.05
CA VAL A 172 6.39 0.39 9.83
C VAL A 172 5.64 -0.67 10.64
N LYS A 173 6.19 -1.89 10.67
CA LYS A 173 5.80 -2.99 11.55
C LYS A 173 6.97 -3.27 12.49
N LEU A 174 6.77 -3.03 13.78
CA LEU A 174 7.70 -3.45 14.83
C LEU A 174 7.27 -4.80 15.37
N VAL A 175 8.24 -5.64 15.67
CA VAL A 175 8.02 -6.95 16.29
C VAL A 175 8.87 -7.05 17.54
N GLU A 176 8.28 -7.59 18.59
CA GLU A 176 8.96 -7.89 19.86
C GLU A 176 10.01 -8.98 19.68
N GLY A 177 11.19 -8.77 20.27
CA GLY A 177 12.31 -9.68 20.24
C GLY A 177 13.55 -9.10 19.55
N PRO A 178 14.70 -9.80 19.67
CA PRO A 178 15.92 -9.40 19.00
C PRO A 178 15.75 -9.48 17.48
N PRO A 179 16.49 -8.66 16.71
CA PRO A 179 16.47 -8.77 15.26
C PRO A 179 16.94 -10.16 14.83
N PRO A 180 16.27 -10.80 13.85
CA PRO A 180 16.71 -12.08 13.34
C PRO A 180 18.10 -11.93 12.72
N PRO A 181 19.00 -12.92 12.91
CA PRO A 181 20.30 -12.88 12.28
C PRO A 181 20.14 -12.87 10.75
N PRO A 182 21.01 -12.15 10.02
CA PRO A 182 21.00 -12.22 8.57
C PRO A 182 21.27 -13.65 8.12
N GLU A 183 20.57 -14.07 7.06
CA GLU A 183 20.82 -15.38 6.46
C GLU A 183 22.28 -15.45 5.99
N PRO A 184 23.03 -16.48 6.40
CA PRO A 184 24.41 -16.62 5.97
C PRO A 184 24.47 -16.82 4.45
N PRO A 185 25.53 -16.33 3.77
CA PRO A 185 25.71 -16.59 2.36
C PRO A 185 25.86 -18.10 2.14
N ARG A 186 25.26 -18.60 1.04
CA ARG A 186 25.34 -20.01 0.66
C ARG A 186 26.78 -20.42 0.42
N THR A 187 27.20 -21.52 1.05
CA THR A 187 28.56 -22.06 0.87
C THR A 187 28.65 -22.89 -0.41
N GLY A 188 29.87 -23.16 -0.88
CA GLY A 188 30.09 -24.05 -2.02
C GLY A 188 29.62 -25.49 -1.74
N PHE A 189 29.67 -25.93 -0.48
CA PHE A 189 29.15 -27.24 -0.08
C PHE A 189 27.63 -27.29 -0.20
N ASP A 190 26.93 -26.23 0.23
CA ASP A 190 25.48 -26.12 0.09
C ASP A 190 25.08 -26.17 -1.39
N GLN A 191 25.80 -25.45 -2.25
CA GLN A 191 25.56 -25.47 -3.70
C GLN A 191 25.80 -26.85 -4.31
N ALA A 192 26.87 -27.54 -3.90
CA ALA A 192 27.14 -28.90 -4.35
C ALA A 192 26.05 -29.89 -3.89
N LYS A 193 25.57 -29.75 -2.65
CA LYS A 193 24.48 -30.55 -2.10
C LYS A 193 23.18 -30.29 -2.85
N GLU A 194 22.79 -29.04 -3.06
CA GLU A 194 21.62 -28.65 -3.86
C GLU A 194 21.69 -29.22 -5.28
N TYR A 195 22.87 -29.15 -5.92
CA TYR A 195 23.08 -29.73 -7.24
C TYR A 195 22.88 -31.25 -7.26
N VAL A 196 23.44 -31.96 -6.28
CA VAL A 196 23.26 -33.42 -6.14
C VAL A 196 21.81 -33.78 -5.82
N GLU A 197 21.14 -33.03 -4.95
CA GLU A 197 19.72 -33.19 -4.65
C GLU A 197 18.85 -32.99 -5.89
N HIS A 198 19.13 -31.94 -6.68
CA HIS A 198 18.46 -31.68 -7.94
C HIS A 198 18.69 -32.81 -8.95
N LEU A 199 19.89 -33.41 -9.00
CA LEU A 199 20.15 -34.60 -9.84
C LEU A 199 19.34 -35.81 -9.37
N ARG A 200 19.23 -36.03 -8.06
CA ARG A 200 18.49 -37.15 -7.45
C ARG A 200 16.97 -37.02 -7.60
N SER A 201 16.45 -35.79 -7.58
CA SER A 201 15.02 -35.53 -7.70
C SER A 201 14.50 -35.64 -9.15
N ARG A 202 15.36 -35.94 -10.13
CA ARG A 202 14.95 -36.11 -11.52
C ARG A 202 14.21 -37.43 -11.70
N THR A 203 12.95 -37.34 -12.12
CA THR A 203 12.16 -38.48 -12.57
C THR A 203 12.12 -38.50 -14.10
N LEU A 204 11.81 -39.66 -14.69
CA LEU A 204 11.58 -39.75 -16.13
C LEU A 204 10.40 -38.86 -16.50
N VAL A 205 10.57 -38.08 -17.57
CA VAL A 205 9.55 -37.16 -18.05
C VAL A 205 8.75 -37.87 -19.13
N ASN A 206 7.41 -37.77 -19.07
CA ASN A 206 6.46 -38.37 -20.02
C ASN A 206 6.40 -39.91 -20.02
N THR A 207 6.73 -40.55 -18.90
CA THR A 207 6.50 -41.99 -18.70
C THR A 207 5.93 -42.23 -17.30
N LEU A 208 5.11 -43.27 -17.16
CA LEU A 208 4.62 -43.73 -15.86
C LEU A 208 5.74 -44.36 -15.03
#